data_AF-A0A433CWP1-F1
#
_entry.id   AF-A0A433CWP1-F1
#
_cell.length_a   1.000
_cell.length_b   1.000
_cell.length_c   1.000
_cell.angle_alpha   90.00
_cell.angle_beta   90.00
_cell.angle_gamma   90.00
#
_symmetry.space_group_name_H-M   'P 1'
#
loop_
_entity.id
_entity.type
_entity.pdbx_description
1 polymer ?
#
loop_
_entity_poly.entity_id
_entity_poly.type
_entity_poly.pdbx_seq_one_letter_code
_entity_poly.pdbx_strand_id
1 'polypeptide(L)'
;MTRTNVLFCSFLLLLVVVPLPVKPQVTTRGIHTPLRYLPFNTTHRLPYISNLALLAIEEPLTSKDAAYQFAKAFSVDIGIQEQAQKVLVGPRGDWVWRVKIQSPGALSLSLVWGEWWIPEGAEVWVYNEKASVSR
;
A
#
# COMPACT_ATOMS: atom_id res chain seq x y z
N MET A 1 68.10 -36.88 -34.63
CA MET A 1 67.38 -37.92 -33.87
C MET A 1 66.22 -37.26 -33.13
N THR A 2 65.15 -36.85 -33.81
CA THR A 2 63.89 -37.61 -34.03
C THR A 2 63.24 -38.18 -32.77
N ARG A 3 62.19 -37.50 -32.27
CA ARG A 3 60.81 -38.03 -32.28
C ARG A 3 59.77 -36.99 -31.86
N THR A 4 58.99 -36.59 -32.85
CA THR A 4 57.61 -36.11 -32.77
C THR A 4 56.75 -37.07 -31.96
N ASN A 5 55.88 -36.54 -31.08
CA ASN A 5 54.56 -37.13 -30.83
C ASN A 5 53.59 -36.06 -30.33
N VAL A 6 52.79 -35.59 -31.29
CA VAL A 6 51.51 -34.92 -31.09
C VAL A 6 50.57 -35.95 -30.47
N LEU A 7 50.08 -35.71 -29.25
CA LEU A 7 48.90 -36.38 -28.72
C LEU A 7 47.78 -35.34 -28.61
N PHE A 8 47.03 -35.33 -29.70
CA PHE A 8 45.78 -34.63 -29.93
C PHE A 8 44.68 -35.18 -29.02
N CYS A 9 43.73 -34.31 -28.68
CA CYS A 9 42.33 -34.62 -28.39
C CYS A 9 42.03 -35.78 -27.43
N SER A 10 41.72 -35.44 -26.18
CA SER A 10 40.49 -35.89 -25.52
C SER A 10 40.64 -35.66 -24.02
N PHE A 11 40.19 -34.51 -23.53
CA PHE A 11 39.53 -34.51 -22.23
C PHE A 11 38.48 -33.41 -22.24
N LEU A 12 37.34 -33.81 -22.81
CA LEU A 12 36.01 -33.50 -22.31
C LEU A 12 35.93 -32.22 -21.48
N LEU A 13 35.42 -31.19 -22.13
CA LEU A 13 34.78 -30.02 -21.56
C LEU A 13 33.94 -30.41 -20.32
N LEU A 14 34.58 -30.44 -19.14
CA LEU A 14 33.87 -30.54 -17.87
C LEU A 14 33.33 -29.13 -17.61
N LEU A 15 32.22 -28.83 -18.29
CA LEU A 15 31.38 -27.67 -18.02
C LEU A 15 30.79 -27.91 -16.63
N VAL A 16 31.56 -27.56 -15.60
CA VAL A 16 31.12 -27.52 -14.22
C VAL A 16 30.03 -26.45 -14.19
N VAL A 17 28.79 -26.91 -14.34
CA VAL A 17 27.61 -26.13 -14.00
C VAL A 17 27.67 -25.94 -12.50
N VAL A 18 28.38 -24.89 -12.06
CA VAL A 18 28.27 -24.38 -10.70
C VAL A 18 26.86 -23.81 -10.60
N PRO A 19 25.95 -24.38 -9.80
CA PRO A 19 24.67 -23.75 -9.53
C PRO A 19 24.96 -22.50 -8.69
N LEU A 20 25.12 -21.36 -9.35
CA LEU A 20 25.01 -20.09 -8.66
C LEU A 20 23.63 -20.08 -7.99
N PRO A 21 23.52 -19.71 -6.69
CA PRO A 21 22.23 -19.56 -6.06
C PRO A 21 21.51 -18.39 -6.73
N VAL A 22 20.75 -18.70 -7.78
CA VAL A 22 19.81 -17.77 -8.39
C VAL A 22 18.73 -17.57 -7.33
N LYS A 23 18.89 -16.51 -6.53
CA LYS A 23 17.80 -16.07 -5.67
C LYS A 23 16.65 -15.74 -6.62
N PRO A 24 15.49 -16.41 -6.52
CA PRO A 24 14.34 -16.04 -7.32
C PRO A 24 14.03 -14.57 -7.02
N GLN A 25 14.27 -13.71 -8.02
CA GLN A 25 13.87 -12.32 -7.92
C GLN A 25 12.37 -12.29 -8.21
N VAL A 26 11.57 -12.33 -7.15
CA VAL A 26 10.19 -11.89 -7.24
C VAL A 26 10.26 -10.40 -7.49
N THR A 27 10.10 -10.00 -8.75
CA THR A 27 9.88 -8.60 -9.11
C THR A 27 8.46 -8.22 -8.67
N THR A 28 8.25 -8.13 -7.36
CA THR A 28 7.19 -7.29 -6.87
C THR A 28 7.63 -5.89 -7.23
N ARG A 29 7.02 -5.32 -8.28
CA ARG A 29 7.21 -3.94 -8.73
C ARG A 29 7.38 -3.07 -7.49
N GLY A 30 8.58 -2.48 -7.37
CA GLY A 30 9.25 -2.25 -6.09
C GLY A 30 8.40 -1.66 -4.97
N ILE A 31 8.49 -2.26 -3.79
CA ILE A 31 8.14 -1.58 -2.54
C ILE A 31 9.46 -1.38 -1.78
N HIS A 32 10.03 -0.19 -1.97
CA HIS A 32 11.00 0.43 -1.08
C HIS A 32 10.43 0.46 0.34
N THR A 33 11.29 0.46 1.36
CA THR A 33 11.02 0.59 2.81
C THR A 33 9.54 0.47 3.21
N PRO A 34 9.09 -0.59 3.91
CA PRO A 34 7.68 -0.77 4.24
C PRO A 34 7.10 0.53 4.80
N LEU A 35 6.25 1.20 4.01
CA LEU A 35 5.71 2.53 4.29
C LEU A 35 5.04 2.59 5.67
N ARG A 36 4.67 1.42 6.20
CA ARG A 36 4.20 1.13 7.55
C ARG A 36 5.05 1.76 8.67
N TYR A 37 6.37 1.76 8.58
CA TYR A 37 7.24 2.20 9.70
C TYR A 37 7.57 3.69 9.68
N LEU A 38 7.08 4.43 8.68
CA LEU A 38 7.28 5.86 8.65
C LEU A 38 6.39 6.50 9.73
N PRO A 39 6.93 7.42 10.56
CA PRO A 39 6.14 8.08 11.59
C PRO A 39 5.06 8.96 10.94
N PHE A 40 3.85 8.95 11.52
CA PHE A 40 2.80 9.91 11.18
C PHE A 40 2.89 11.10 12.13
N ASN A 41 3.08 12.31 11.59
CA ASN A 41 3.08 13.54 12.38
C ASN A 41 1.68 14.18 12.41
N THR A 42 0.91 14.01 11.34
CA THR A 42 -0.43 14.58 11.20
C THR A 42 -1.48 13.47 11.15
N THR A 43 -2.47 13.56 12.04
CA THR A 43 -3.65 12.68 12.02
C THR A 43 -4.91 13.54 11.87
N HIS A 44 -5.61 13.36 10.77
CA HIS A 44 -6.90 13.99 10.51
C HIS A 44 -7.98 13.27 11.33
N ARG A 45 -8.51 13.92 12.36
CA ARG A 45 -9.54 13.37 13.23
C ARG A 45 -10.92 13.76 12.72
N LEU A 46 -11.71 12.75 12.38
CA LEU A 46 -13.12 12.92 12.09
C LEU A 46 -13.92 13.00 13.41
N PRO A 47 -15.15 13.56 13.38
CA PRO A 47 -16.01 13.61 14.53
C PRO A 47 -16.26 12.22 15.13
N TYR A 48 -16.48 12.18 16.45
CA TYR A 48 -16.86 10.95 17.13
C TYR A 48 -18.21 10.44 16.58
N ILE A 49 -18.27 9.15 16.27
CA ILE A 49 -19.49 8.47 15.87
C ILE A 49 -19.99 7.61 17.03
N SER A 50 -21.21 7.89 17.48
CA SER A 50 -21.92 7.04 18.44
C SER A 50 -22.79 6.02 17.70
N ASN A 51 -22.43 4.74 17.82
CA ASN A 51 -23.20 3.66 17.19
C ASN A 51 -24.62 3.57 17.77
N LEU A 52 -24.79 3.84 19.07
CA LEU A 52 -26.10 3.87 19.71
C LEU A 52 -27.00 4.97 19.15
N ALA A 53 -26.43 6.13 18.82
CA ALA A 53 -27.19 7.22 18.23
C ALA A 53 -27.62 6.92 16.79
N LEU A 54 -26.80 6.20 16.02
CA LEU A 54 -27.16 5.76 14.67
C LEU A 54 -28.29 4.71 14.70
N LEU A 55 -28.19 3.74 15.61
CA LEU A 55 -29.23 2.72 15.78
C LEU A 55 -30.57 3.32 16.23
N ALA A 56 -30.55 4.29 17.14
CA ALA A 56 -31.78 4.96 17.60
C ALA A 56 -32.49 5.77 16.50
N ILE A 57 -31.76 6.24 15.47
CA ILE A 57 -32.35 6.89 14.29
C ILE A 57 -32.96 5.84 13.36
N GLU A 58 -32.39 4.63 13.31
CA GLU A 58 -32.85 3.53 12.47
C GLU A 58 -34.12 2.85 13.00
N GLU A 59 -34.23 2.63 14.31
CA GLU A 59 -35.39 1.98 14.96
C GLU A 59 -36.77 2.51 14.51
N PRO A 60 -37.02 3.83 14.42
CA PRO A 60 -38.31 4.35 13.94
C PRO A 60 -38.49 4.25 12.42
N LEU A 61 -37.43 4.00 11.64
CA LEU A 61 -37.44 3.96 10.18
C LEU A 61 -37.73 2.55 9.61
N THR A 62 -38.26 1.64 10.45
CA THR A 62 -38.61 0.24 10.11
C THR A 62 -39.75 0.10 9.06
N SER A 63 -40.00 1.11 8.23
CA SER A 63 -40.72 0.92 6.97
C SER A 63 -39.80 0.21 5.97
N LYS A 64 -40.25 -0.91 5.41
CA LYS A 64 -39.50 -1.70 4.40
C LYS A 64 -39.02 -0.91 3.18
N ASP A 65 -39.57 0.28 2.97
CA ASP A 65 -39.30 1.15 1.81
C ASP A 65 -38.19 2.20 2.07
N ALA A 66 -37.70 2.34 3.30
CA ALA A 66 -36.66 3.31 3.64
C ALA A 66 -35.25 2.70 3.52
N ALA A 67 -34.30 3.48 3.00
CA ALA A 67 -32.90 3.06 2.94
C ALA A 67 -32.28 3.00 4.34
N TYR A 68 -31.61 1.89 4.65
CA TYR A 68 -30.89 1.70 5.91
C TYR A 68 -29.78 2.75 6.09
N GLN A 69 -29.81 3.49 7.19
CA GLN A 69 -28.79 4.47 7.55
C GLN A 69 -27.73 3.85 8.48
N PHE A 70 -26.88 3.00 7.93
CA PHE A 70 -25.79 2.34 8.67
C PHE A 70 -24.49 3.15 8.71
N ALA A 71 -24.39 4.23 7.93
CA ALA A 71 -23.19 5.05 7.79
C ALA A 71 -23.51 6.54 7.77
N LYS A 72 -22.64 7.35 8.37
CA LYS A 72 -22.68 8.81 8.29
C LYS A 72 -21.58 9.29 7.36
N ALA A 73 -21.98 9.91 6.24
CA ALA A 73 -21.04 10.52 5.33
C ALA A 73 -20.55 11.87 5.88
N PHE A 74 -19.25 12.10 5.80
CA PHE A 74 -18.65 13.41 6.05
C PHE A 74 -17.98 13.87 4.76
N SER A 75 -18.35 15.06 4.29
CA SER A 75 -17.58 15.73 3.25
C SER A 75 -16.34 16.33 3.91
N VAL A 76 -15.17 15.89 3.47
CA VAL A 76 -13.88 16.36 3.98
C VAL A 76 -13.04 16.81 2.80
N ASP A 77 -12.39 17.96 2.95
CA ASP A 77 -11.41 18.45 1.99
C ASP A 77 -10.03 18.13 2.54
N ILE A 78 -9.46 17.01 2.05
CA ILE A 78 -8.14 16.53 2.44
C ILE A 78 -7.20 16.64 1.24
N GLY A 79 -6.54 17.78 1.14
CA GLY A 79 -5.53 18.07 0.12
C GLY A 79 -4.20 17.40 0.42
N ILE A 80 -3.70 16.59 -0.52
CA ILE A 80 -2.41 15.89 -0.39
C ILE A 80 -1.23 16.88 -0.26
N GLN A 81 -1.30 18.05 -0.90
CA GLN A 81 -0.21 19.02 -0.88
C GLN A 81 -0.07 19.74 0.46
N GLU A 82 -1.20 20.02 1.12
CA GLU A 82 -1.22 20.86 2.32
C GLU A 82 -1.26 20.05 3.61
N GLN A 83 -2.00 18.93 3.61
CA GLN A 83 -2.30 18.18 4.83
C GLN A 83 -1.59 16.81 4.88
N ALA A 84 -1.03 16.34 3.77
CA ALA A 84 -0.24 15.12 3.79
C ALA A 84 1.20 15.37 4.24
N GLN A 85 1.70 14.43 5.04
CA GLN A 85 3.10 14.40 5.41
C GLN A 85 3.93 13.89 4.24
N LYS A 86 4.88 14.70 3.79
CA LYS A 86 5.84 14.36 2.75
C LYS A 86 7.07 13.68 3.37
N VAL A 87 7.39 12.48 2.92
CA VAL A 87 8.53 11.67 3.39
C VAL A 87 9.36 11.22 2.18
N LEU A 88 10.67 11.37 2.29
CA LEU A 88 11.62 10.89 1.29
C LEU A 88 11.97 9.42 1.59
N VAL A 89 11.84 8.54 0.60
CA VAL A 89 12.05 7.09 0.76
C VAL A 89 12.97 6.55 -0.32
N GLY A 90 13.81 5.58 0.07
CA GLY A 90 14.68 4.84 -0.85
C GLY A 90 15.95 5.60 -1.25
N PRO A 91 16.91 4.91 -1.88
CA PRO A 91 18.20 5.49 -2.27
C PRO A 91 18.10 6.48 -3.45
N ARG A 92 16.97 6.48 -4.17
CA ARG A 92 16.70 7.37 -5.31
C ARG A 92 15.95 8.65 -4.92
N GLY A 93 15.52 8.76 -3.66
CA GLY A 93 14.77 9.93 -3.18
C GLY A 93 13.34 9.97 -3.69
N ASP A 94 12.63 8.84 -3.64
CA ASP A 94 11.22 8.77 -4.04
C ASP A 94 10.37 9.52 -2.99
N TRP A 95 9.42 10.34 -3.43
CA TRP A 95 8.54 11.10 -2.53
C TRP A 95 7.29 10.31 -2.20
N VAL A 96 6.96 10.25 -0.90
CA VAL A 96 5.75 9.62 -0.41
C VAL A 96 4.95 10.65 0.38
N TRP A 97 3.68 10.81 0.02
CA TRP A 97 2.72 11.62 0.77
C TRP A 97 1.82 10.70 1.58
N ARG A 98 1.64 11.00 2.87
CA ARG A 98 0.88 10.15 3.79
C ARG A 98 -0.10 10.98 4.60
N VAL A 99 -1.32 10.48 4.70
CA VAL A 99 -2.37 11.02 5.57
C VAL A 99 -2.85 9.89 6.47
N LYS A 100 -2.95 10.16 7.78
CA LYS A 100 -3.65 9.28 8.71
C LYS A 100 -5.03 9.86 8.99
N ILE A 101 -6.08 9.10 8.73
CA ILE A 101 -7.46 9.47 9.06
C ILE A 101 -7.91 8.60 10.22
N GLN A 102 -8.53 9.21 11.23
CA GLN A 102 -9.07 8.50 12.38
C GLN A 102 -10.47 9.02 12.71
N SER A 103 -11.44 8.12 12.82
CA SER A 103 -12.79 8.43 13.30
C SER A 103 -13.10 7.62 14.55
N PRO A 104 -13.00 8.23 15.74
CA PRO A 104 -13.33 7.54 16.98
C PRO A 104 -14.78 7.04 16.98
N GLY A 105 -14.99 5.77 17.39
CA GLY A 105 -16.31 5.15 17.48
C GLY A 105 -16.85 4.54 16.18
N ALA A 106 -16.24 4.85 15.02
CA ALA A 106 -16.61 4.23 13.76
C ALA A 106 -16.05 2.80 13.66
N LEU A 107 -16.89 1.84 13.29
CA LEU A 107 -16.50 0.43 13.10
C LEU A 107 -15.76 0.20 11.78
N SER A 108 -16.07 0.99 10.76
CA SER A 108 -15.42 0.98 9.45
C SER A 108 -15.35 2.39 8.89
N LEU A 109 -14.41 2.60 7.96
CA LEU A 109 -14.29 3.84 7.20
C LEU A 109 -14.34 3.48 5.72
N SER A 110 -15.26 4.11 5.01
CA SER A 110 -15.31 4.08 3.55
C SER A 110 -14.82 5.43 3.04
N LEU A 111 -13.90 5.40 2.07
CA LEU A 111 -13.35 6.59 1.45
C LEU A 111 -13.94 6.70 0.05
N VAL A 112 -14.58 7.83 -0.22
CA VAL A 112 -15.12 8.16 -1.54
C VAL A 112 -14.34 9.36 -2.03
N TRP A 113 -13.64 9.19 -3.15
CA TRP A 113 -12.93 10.29 -3.80
C TRP A 113 -13.91 11.09 -4.65
N GLY A 114 -13.96 12.41 -4.44
CA GLY A 114 -14.71 13.33 -5.29
C GLY A 114 -13.88 13.76 -6.48
N GLU A 115 -13.10 14.82 -6.31
CA GLU A 115 -12.11 15.28 -7.27
C GLU A 115 -10.70 14.91 -6.78
N TRP A 116 -9.91 14.29 -7.64
CA TRP A 116 -8.55 13.86 -7.31
C TRP A 116 -7.68 13.91 -8.57
N TRP A 117 -6.43 14.34 -8.39
CA TRP A 117 -5.42 14.34 -9.44
C TRP A 117 -4.22 13.51 -8.98
N ILE A 118 -3.85 12.52 -9.79
CA ILE A 118 -2.67 11.69 -9.59
C ILE A 118 -1.74 11.86 -10.79
N PRO A 119 -0.46 12.20 -10.57
CA PRO A 119 0.51 12.28 -11.65
C PRO A 119 0.78 10.89 -12.26
N GLU A 120 1.13 10.87 -13.53
CA GLU A 120 1.44 9.62 -14.24
C GLU A 120 2.57 8.85 -13.52
N GLY A 121 2.32 7.56 -13.27
CA GLY A 121 3.26 6.68 -12.57
C GLY A 121 3.22 6.76 -11.03
N ALA A 122 2.39 7.63 -10.44
CA ALA A 122 2.14 7.59 -9.00
C ALA A 122 1.08 6.51 -8.65
N GLU A 123 1.23 5.95 -7.46
CA GLU A 123 0.37 4.89 -6.93
C GLU A 123 -0.23 5.33 -5.60
N VAL A 124 -1.53 5.09 -5.40
CA VAL A 124 -2.22 5.34 -4.13
C VAL A 124 -2.51 4.04 -3.43
N TRP A 125 -2.26 4.06 -2.12
CA TRP A 125 -2.40 2.90 -1.27
C TRP A 125 -3.20 3.25 -0.02
N VAL A 126 -4.24 2.45 0.26
CA VAL A 126 -5.04 2.57 1.48
C VAL A 126 -4.76 1.35 2.36
N TYR A 127 -4.41 1.63 3.62
CA TYR A 127 -4.11 0.61 4.61
C TYR A 127 -4.88 0.89 5.89
N ASN A 128 -5.39 -0.16 6.53
CA ASN A 128 -5.82 -0.08 7.92
C ASN A 128 -4.61 -0.21 8.87
N GLU A 129 -4.84 -0.10 10.19
CA GLU A 129 -3.75 -0.22 11.18
C GLU A 129 -3.06 -1.59 11.18
N LYS A 130 -3.76 -2.65 10.76
CA LYS A 130 -3.19 -4.00 10.58
C LYS A 130 -2.47 -4.16 9.23
N ALA A 131 -2.55 -3.14 8.38
CA ALA A 131 -2.05 -3.10 7.01
C ALA A 131 -2.44 -4.31 6.15
N SER A 132 -3.68 -4.78 6.34
CA SER A 132 -4.37 -5.52 5.29
C SER A 132 -4.86 -4.52 4.25
N VAL A 133 -4.46 -4.75 3.00
CA VAL A 133 -4.95 -3.98 1.85
C VAL A 133 -6.40 -4.37 1.64
N SER A 134 -7.34 -3.42 1.78
CA SER A 134 -8.68 -3.60 1.23
C SER A 134 -8.54 -3.46 -0.28
N ARG A 135 -8.73 -4.57 -1.00
CA ARG A 135 -8.73 -4.60 -2.46
C ARG A 135 -10.09 -4.19 -3.00
#